data_AF-A0A4Q9JU13-F1
#
_entry.id   AF-A0A4Q9JU13-F1
#
_cell.length_a   1.000
_cell.length_b   1.000
_cell.length_c   1.000
_cell.angle_alpha   90.00
_cell.angle_beta   90.00
_cell.angle_gamma   90.00
#
_symmetry.space_group_name_H-M   'P 1'
#
loop_
_entity.id
_entity.type
_entity.pdbx_description
1 polymer ?
#
loop_
_entity_poly.entity_id
_entity_poly.type
_entity_poly.pdbx_seq_one_letter_code
_entity_poly.pdbx_strand_id
1 'polypeptide(L)'
;MKIDNFLNTYNMSGQIYDLKKPFEARVKDNEVIAKTHQDQALKEQTDAFEAFLVKSVLDISLKNQNSLFGKDASDEIYSSMYNDAMSKALSGGLGFSKLLYDFLKERS
;
A
#
# COMPACT_ATOMS: atom_id res chain seq x y z
N MET A 1 0.74 9.89 -44.83
CA MET A 1 2.12 9.56 -44.45
C MET A 1 2.32 9.96 -43.00
N LYS A 2 2.44 8.98 -42.09
CA LYS A 2 2.99 9.13 -40.72
C LYS A 2 3.73 7.81 -40.43
N ILE A 3 5.03 7.90 -40.22
CA ILE A 3 5.99 6.79 -40.20
C ILE A 3 6.58 6.73 -38.79
N ASP A 4 5.73 6.47 -37.80
CA ASP A 4 6.11 6.69 -36.39
C ASP A 4 6.03 5.43 -35.53
N ASN A 5 6.15 4.23 -36.13
CA ASN A 5 6.20 2.96 -35.39
C ASN A 5 7.46 2.11 -35.66
N PHE A 6 8.47 2.63 -36.35
CA PHE A 6 9.70 1.88 -36.66
C PHE A 6 10.85 2.12 -35.66
N LEU A 7 10.77 3.14 -34.80
CA LEU A 7 11.85 3.50 -33.88
C LEU A 7 11.71 2.92 -32.46
N ASN A 8 10.60 2.25 -32.14
CA ASN A 8 10.37 1.72 -30.79
C ASN A 8 10.93 0.30 -30.57
N THR A 9 11.61 -0.27 -31.58
CA THR A 9 12.13 -1.65 -31.53
C THR A 9 13.64 -1.76 -31.29
N TYR A 10 14.34 -0.64 -31.06
CA TYR A 10 15.80 -0.66 -30.86
C TYR A 10 16.31 0.24 -29.74
N ASN A 11 15.64 0.28 -28.59
CA ASN A 11 16.33 0.67 -27.36
C ASN A 11 17.08 -0.53 -26.74
N MET A 12 17.91 -1.19 -27.57
CA MET A 12 18.82 -2.26 -27.14
C MET A 12 20.06 -1.69 -26.44
N SER A 13 20.32 -0.38 -26.57
CA SER A 13 21.49 0.26 -25.97
C SER A 13 21.47 0.17 -24.44
N GLY A 14 20.32 0.41 -23.81
CA GLY A 14 20.13 0.34 -22.35
C GLY A 14 20.46 -1.04 -21.75
N GLN A 15 20.08 -2.13 -22.43
CA GLN A 15 20.36 -3.49 -21.94
C GLN A 15 21.84 -3.86 -22.08
N ILE A 16 22.53 -3.38 -23.13
CA ILE A 16 23.96 -3.68 -23.35
C ILE A 16 24.85 -3.05 -22.26
N TYR A 17 24.46 -1.89 -21.70
CA TYR A 17 25.18 -1.28 -20.58
C TYR A 17 25.07 -2.11 -19.30
N ASP A 18 23.90 -2.69 -19.04
CA ASP A 18 23.68 -3.56 -17.88
C ASP A 18 24.44 -4.89 -18.01
N LEU A 19 24.56 -5.39 -19.25
CA LEU A 19 25.38 -6.55 -19.62
C LEU A 19 26.90 -6.33 -19.53
N LYS A 20 27.38 -5.10 -19.33
CA LYS A 20 28.81 -4.80 -19.11
C LYS A 20 29.22 -4.76 -17.64
N LYS A 21 28.27 -4.64 -16.70
CA LYS A 21 28.58 -4.70 -15.27
C LYS A 21 29.11 -6.08 -14.88
N PRO A 22 30.02 -6.23 -13.91
CA PRO A 22 30.39 -7.54 -13.39
C PRO A 22 29.13 -8.29 -12.91
N PHE A 23 29.06 -9.59 -13.17
CA PHE A 23 27.89 -10.43 -12.85
C PHE A 23 27.44 -10.28 -11.38
N GLU A 24 28.40 -10.22 -10.45
CA GLU A 24 28.15 -10.02 -9.03
C GLU A 24 27.44 -8.69 -8.70
N ALA A 25 27.70 -7.63 -9.47
CA ALA A 25 27.02 -6.34 -9.28
C ALA A 25 25.56 -6.40 -9.76
N ARG A 26 25.27 -7.15 -10.83
CA ARG A 26 23.90 -7.32 -11.35
C ARG A 26 23.05 -8.18 -10.41
N VAL A 27 23.64 -9.21 -9.81
CA VAL A 27 22.96 -10.05 -8.82
C VAL A 27 22.62 -9.22 -7.58
N LYS A 28 23.55 -8.38 -7.09
CA LYS A 28 23.29 -7.46 -5.99
C LYS A 28 22.21 -6.43 -6.31
N ASP A 29 22.25 -5.83 -7.51
CA ASP A 29 21.23 -4.87 -7.95
C ASP A 29 19.83 -5.53 -7.96
N ASN A 30 19.72 -6.75 -8.49
CA ASN A 30 18.46 -7.51 -8.49
C ASN A 30 17.97 -7.92 -7.09
N GLU A 31 18.88 -8.31 -6.19
CA GLU A 31 18.52 -8.60 -4.79
C GLU A 31 18.05 -7.35 -4.04
N VAL A 32 18.67 -6.20 -4.28
CA VAL A 32 18.26 -4.91 -3.69
C VAL A 32 16.89 -4.48 -4.23
N ILE A 33 16.64 -4.67 -5.52
CA ILE A 33 15.32 -4.41 -6.14
C ILE A 33 14.25 -5.35 -5.56
N ALA A 34 14.56 -6.64 -5.40
CA ALA A 34 13.64 -7.61 -4.79
C ALA A 34 13.29 -7.25 -3.33
N LYS A 35 14.28 -6.87 -2.53
CA LYS A 35 14.08 -6.45 -1.12
C LYS A 35 13.27 -5.17 -1.01
N THR A 36 13.50 -4.20 -1.89
CA THR A 36 12.74 -2.93 -1.88
C THR A 36 11.27 -3.12 -2.27
N HIS A 37 10.97 -4.02 -3.22
CA HIS A 37 9.59 -4.39 -3.53
C HIS A 37 8.89 -5.12 -2.38
N GLN A 38 9.59 -6.03 -1.69
CA GLN A 38 9.04 -6.72 -0.52
C GLN A 38 8.79 -5.75 0.64
N ASP A 39 9.71 -4.83 0.90
CA ASP A 39 9.57 -3.78 1.91
C ASP A 39 8.35 -2.88 1.65
N GLN A 40 8.13 -2.49 0.40
CA GLN A 40 6.98 -1.67 0.02
C GLN A 40 5.66 -2.44 0.23
N ALA A 41 5.60 -3.69 -0.25
CA ALA A 41 4.40 -4.52 -0.08
C ALA A 41 4.08 -4.78 1.40
N LEU A 42 5.12 -4.99 2.22
CA LEU A 42 4.95 -5.18 3.66
C LEU A 42 4.37 -3.93 4.32
N LYS A 43 4.87 -2.74 3.95
CA LYS A 43 4.35 -1.46 4.45
C LYS A 43 2.87 -1.27 4.07
N GLU A 44 2.52 -1.50 2.81
CA GLU A 44 1.13 -1.40 2.33
C GLU A 44 0.19 -2.34 3.09
N GLN A 45 0.65 -3.56 3.39
CA GLN A 45 -0.13 -4.51 4.21
C GLN A 45 -0.28 -4.05 5.66
N THR A 46 0.75 -3.47 6.26
CA THR A 46 0.67 -2.93 7.63
C THR A 46 -0.26 -1.73 7.73
N ASP A 47 -0.28 -0.87 6.71
CA ASP A 47 -1.20 0.26 6.61
C ASP A 47 -2.65 -0.24 6.43
N ALA A 48 -2.86 -1.25 5.57
CA ALA A 48 -4.18 -1.86 5.39
C ALA A 48 -4.73 -2.49 6.69
N PHE A 49 -3.86 -3.12 7.48
CA PHE A 49 -4.23 -3.67 8.78
C PHE A 49 -4.61 -2.58 9.79
N GLU A 50 -3.83 -1.50 9.87
CA GLU A 50 -4.15 -0.35 10.74
C GLU A 50 -5.51 0.26 10.36
N ALA A 51 -5.80 0.42 9.06
CA ALA A 51 -7.09 0.91 8.57
C ALA A 51 -8.24 0.01 9.05
N PHE A 52 -8.09 -1.31 8.95
CA PHE A 52 -9.11 -2.25 9.42
C PHE A 52 -9.37 -2.15 10.93
N LEU A 53 -8.30 -1.98 11.71
CA LEU A 53 -8.40 -1.86 13.16
C LEU A 53 -9.08 -0.53 13.56
N VAL A 54 -8.68 0.59 12.94
CA VAL A 54 -9.31 1.90 13.15
C VAL A 54 -10.78 1.86 12.79
N LYS A 55 -11.12 1.21 11.68
CA LYS A 55 -12.52 1.02 11.26
C LYS A 55 -13.32 0.26 12.30
N SER A 56 -12.78 -0.84 12.81
CA SER A 56 -13.43 -1.65 13.84
C SER A 56 -13.71 -0.85 15.11
N VAL A 57 -12.76 -0.01 15.53
CA VAL A 57 -12.92 0.88 16.70
C VAL A 57 -13.97 1.97 16.43
N LEU A 58 -13.95 2.60 15.25
CA LEU A 58 -14.94 3.60 14.86
C LEU A 58 -16.36 3.02 14.76
N ASP A 59 -16.49 1.82 14.17
CA ASP A 59 -17.76 1.11 14.06
C ASP A 59 -18.38 0.83 15.43
N ILE A 60 -17.58 0.44 16.44
CA ILE A 60 -18.05 0.24 17.82
C ILE A 60 -18.42 1.57 18.48
N SER A 61 -17.59 2.60 18.30
CA SER A 61 -17.75 3.89 18.98
C SER A 61 -18.98 4.65 18.49
N LEU A 62 -19.23 4.64 17.18
CA LEU A 62 -20.33 5.38 16.55
C LEU A 62 -21.67 4.66 16.66
N LYS A 63 -21.69 3.32 16.70
CA LYS A 63 -22.92 2.54 16.95
C LYS A 63 -23.61 2.89 18.28
N ASN A 64 -22.86 3.39 19.26
CA ASN A 64 -23.39 3.76 20.57
C ASN A 64 -23.98 5.19 20.66
N GLN A 65 -23.80 6.02 19.62
CA GLN A 65 -24.26 7.42 19.60
C GLN A 65 -25.60 7.61 18.86
N ASN A 66 -26.06 6.61 18.09
CA ASN A 66 -27.28 6.70 17.26
C ASN A 66 -28.58 6.31 18.01
N SER A 67 -28.85 6.92 19.18
CA SER A 67 -30.17 6.83 19.81
C SER A 67 -31.14 7.96 19.41
N LEU A 68 -30.71 8.88 18.54
CA LEU A 68 -31.45 10.13 18.22
C LEU A 68 -32.11 10.14 16.84
N PHE A 69 -31.64 9.34 15.88
CA PHE A 69 -32.22 9.21 14.55
C PHE A 69 -32.68 7.76 14.34
N GLY A 70 -33.87 7.58 13.78
CA GLY A 70 -34.48 6.27 13.59
C GLY A 70 -33.58 5.32 12.78
N LYS A 71 -33.68 4.02 13.06
CA LYS A 71 -32.94 2.96 12.36
C LYS A 71 -33.46 2.80 10.93
N ASP A 72 -33.00 3.64 10.01
CA ASP A 72 -33.15 3.40 8.59
C ASP A 72 -31.93 2.66 8.05
N ALA A 73 -32.13 1.68 7.16
CA ALA A 73 -31.05 0.89 6.55
C ALA A 73 -30.02 1.76 5.80
N SER A 74 -30.42 2.96 5.39
CA SER A 74 -29.56 3.96 4.73
C SER A 74 -28.48 4.51 5.67
N ASP A 75 -28.80 4.65 6.96
CA ASP A 75 -27.90 5.24 7.97
C ASP A 75 -26.70 4.33 8.25
N GLU A 76 -26.92 3.00 8.27
CA GLU A 76 -25.84 2.01 8.40
C GLU A 76 -24.91 2.03 7.19
N ILE A 77 -25.46 2.21 5.99
CA ILE A 77 -24.68 2.29 4.75
C ILE A 77 -23.79 3.54 4.76
N TYR A 78 -24.35 4.74 5.02
CA TYR A 78 -23.57 5.97 5.05
C TYR A 78 -22.52 5.98 6.15
N SER A 79 -22.86 5.49 7.35
CA SER A 79 -21.92 5.36 8.46
C SER A 79 -20.77 4.44 8.11
N SER A 80 -21.04 3.29 7.48
CA SER A 80 -20.01 2.34 7.07
C SER A 80 -19.07 2.91 6.00
N MET A 81 -19.60 3.66 5.03
CA MET A 81 -18.79 4.32 3.99
C MET A 81 -17.92 5.43 4.58
N TYR A 82 -18.49 6.24 5.49
CA TYR A 82 -17.76 7.28 6.19
C TYR A 82 -16.63 6.68 7.04
N ASN A 83 -16.91 5.64 7.81
CA ASN A 83 -15.92 4.95 8.63
C ASN A 83 -14.83 4.32 7.75
N ASP A 84 -15.17 3.74 6.60
CA ASP A 84 -14.19 3.17 5.68
C ASP A 84 -13.25 4.23 5.10
N ALA A 85 -13.80 5.37 4.65
CA ALA A 85 -13.02 6.50 4.14
C ALA A 85 -12.13 7.14 5.23
N MET A 86 -12.70 7.35 6.41
CA MET A 86 -12.00 7.95 7.54
C MET A 86 -10.88 7.04 8.05
N SER A 87 -11.12 5.72 8.11
CA SER A 87 -10.12 4.76 8.57
C SER A 87 -8.95 4.64 7.60
N LYS A 88 -9.20 4.73 6.29
CA LYS A 88 -8.14 4.79 5.28
C LYS A 88 -7.35 6.09 5.36
N ALA A 89 -8.01 7.21 5.63
CA ALA A 89 -7.34 8.51 5.78
C ALA A 89 -6.50 8.61 7.07
N LEU A 90 -6.93 7.94 8.14
CA LEU A 90 -6.21 7.90 9.43
C LEU A 90 -5.13 6.81 9.48
N SER A 91 -5.24 5.80 8.62
CA SER A 91 -4.20 4.77 8.47
C SER A 91 -2.88 5.38 7.98
N GLY A 92 -1.77 4.90 8.54
CA GLY A 92 -0.43 5.45 8.36
C GLY A 92 -0.13 6.65 9.25
N GLY A 93 -1.15 7.33 9.80
CA GLY A 93 -0.99 8.52 10.65
C GLY A 93 -0.90 8.24 12.15
N LEU A 94 -1.46 7.13 12.63
CA LEU A 94 -1.48 6.79 14.06
C LEU A 94 -0.21 6.08 14.54
N GLY A 95 0.62 5.59 13.62
CA GLY A 95 1.95 5.02 13.91
C GLY A 95 1.96 3.55 14.33
N PHE A 96 0.80 2.89 14.41
CA PHE A 96 0.74 1.45 14.67
C PHE A 96 1.22 0.63 13.48
N SER A 97 0.90 1.08 12.25
CA SER A 97 1.44 0.53 11.00
C SER A 97 2.96 0.50 11.00
N LYS A 98 3.60 1.62 11.35
CA LYS A 98 5.06 1.73 11.43
C LYS A 98 5.66 0.80 12.48
N LEU A 99 5.07 0.73 13.67
CA LEU A 99 5.56 -0.16 14.75
C LEU A 99 5.48 -1.63 14.29
N LEU A 100 4.36 -2.02 13.68
CA LEU A 100 4.16 -3.38 13.20
C LEU A 100 5.09 -3.71 12.03
N TYR A 101 5.29 -2.76 11.10
CA TYR A 101 6.26 -2.88 10.01
C TYR A 101 7.68 -3.09 10.53
N ASP A 102 8.12 -2.25 11.48
CA ASP A 102 9.45 -2.33 12.09
C ASP A 102 9.61 -3.68 12.83
N PHE A 103 8.61 -4.14 13.57
CA PHE A 103 8.62 -5.44 14.25
C PHE A 103 8.73 -6.63 13.28
N LEU A 104 7.99 -6.60 12.17
CA LEU A 104 8.05 -7.65 11.15
C LEU A 104 9.40 -7.64 10.43
N LYS A 105 9.95 -6.45 10.16
CA LYS A 105 11.25 -6.28 9.51
C LYS A 105 12.43 -6.72 10.38
N GLU A 106 12.36 -6.52 11.69
CA GLU A 106 13.37 -7.01 12.64
C GLU A 106 13.39 -8.55 12.76
N ARG A 107 12.30 -9.23 12.37
CA ARG A 107 12.13 -10.68 12.49
C ARG A 107 12.09 -11.43 11.15
N SER A 108 12.21 -10.73 10.03
CA SER A 108 12.29 -11.29 8.68
C SER A 108 13.73 -11.51 8.24
#